data_AF-A0A430Q754-F1
#
_entry.id   AF-A0A430Q754-F1
#
_cell.length_a   1.000
_cell.length_b   1.000
_cell.length_c   1.000
_cell.angle_alpha   90.00
_cell.angle_beta   90.00
_cell.angle_gamma   90.00
#
_symmetry.space_group_name_H-M   'P 1'
#
loop_
_entity.id
_entity.type
_entity.pdbx_description
1 polymer ?
#
loop_
_entity_poly.entity_id
_entity_poly.type
_entity_poly.pdbx_seq_one_letter_code
_entity_poly.pdbx_strand_id
1 'polypeptide(L)'
;MSIFLLDDEVPIEAVRWLYFRRSGGVSTWKPFCGYDSIRLETAYRERYNGSTDRVYDKITVRGEMFEVDMESCQCIPIYWFGKKRSVHSRRKTWCSTRVVRAVWFQKINWLPLDTKLSEVIEYEHRTYAIPKLKGVTGKSHKPVHKYQSNNYEIKWMPDGTIYLVTKSAEPFGKVRLHGGLSSVPISRGFNRPAETSDRPPPITHVCFVVHGIGQQLASIRHECAKIRKTCQKVAEKLYPKLPETGQRLEFIPVNWRSSLSLNSKTLDNVTIAQLRPLRDYINQSFVDILYYTSPVYRHDIMQSLSYELTRLFNLFCSKNPQFLQKGGQISVLAHSLGSVIMHDILR
;
A
#
# COMPACT_ATOMS: atom_id res chain seq x y z
N MET A 1 5.51 32.47 0.74
CA MET A 1 6.41 31.42 0.21
C MET A 1 6.26 30.18 1.07
N SER A 2 6.39 28.97 0.50
CA SER A 2 6.53 27.75 1.32
C SER A 2 7.76 27.90 2.21
N ILE A 3 7.67 27.48 3.48
CA ILE A 3 8.70 27.69 4.50
C ILE A 3 10.05 27.07 4.07
N PHE A 4 10.02 26.01 3.27
CA PHE A 4 11.21 25.25 2.85
C PHE A 4 11.58 25.45 1.38
N LEU A 5 11.03 26.47 0.72
CA LEU A 5 11.32 26.73 -0.70
C LEU A 5 12.75 27.20 -0.94
N LEU A 6 13.38 27.81 0.07
CA LEU A 6 14.69 28.45 -0.05
C LEU A 6 15.82 27.65 0.61
N ASP A 7 15.51 26.49 1.17
CA ASP A 7 16.46 25.62 1.85
C ASP A 7 17.20 24.75 0.84
N ASP A 8 18.50 24.56 1.03
CA ASP A 8 19.31 23.74 0.12
C ASP A 8 18.87 22.27 0.14
N GLU A 9 18.45 21.77 1.31
CA GLU A 9 17.88 20.44 1.47
C GLU A 9 16.40 20.51 1.83
N VAL A 10 15.61 19.59 1.29
CA VAL A 10 14.19 19.46 1.66
C VAL A 10 14.11 18.77 3.03
N PRO A 11 13.43 19.34 4.03
CA PRO A 11 13.30 18.70 5.33
C PRO A 11 12.53 17.38 5.22
N ILE A 12 12.81 16.46 6.15
CA ILE A 12 12.24 15.10 6.15
C ILE A 12 10.71 15.17 6.16
N GLU A 13 10.15 16.14 6.87
CA GLU A 13 8.71 16.38 7.03
C GLU A 13 8.04 16.81 5.71
N ALA A 14 8.78 17.49 4.83
CA ALA A 14 8.23 17.92 3.54
C ALA A 14 8.28 16.82 2.47
N VAL A 15 9.10 15.79 2.66
CA VAL A 15 9.16 14.63 1.74
C VAL A 15 7.95 13.72 1.98
N ARG A 16 7.38 13.18 0.90
CA ARG A 16 6.32 12.18 1.02
C ARG A 16 6.67 10.92 0.24
N TRP A 17 6.55 9.79 0.93
CA TRP A 17 6.61 8.48 0.32
C TRP A 17 5.20 8.07 -0.11
N LEU A 18 5.09 7.47 -1.29
CA LEU A 18 3.81 7.04 -1.85
C LEU A 18 3.88 5.60 -2.32
N TYR A 19 2.75 4.89 -2.19
CA TYR A 19 2.58 3.56 -2.74
C TYR A 19 1.53 3.54 -3.84
N PHE A 20 1.74 2.68 -4.83
CA PHE A 20 0.86 2.58 -5.98
C PHE A 20 -0.36 1.72 -5.67
N ARG A 21 -1.55 2.29 -5.74
CA ARG A 21 -2.80 1.57 -5.47
C ARG A 21 -3.59 1.35 -6.76
N ARG A 22 -4.00 0.10 -6.98
CA ARG A 22 -5.00 -0.28 -7.99
C ARG A 22 -6.29 -0.66 -7.29
N SER A 23 -7.38 0.07 -7.54
CA SER A 23 -8.69 -0.17 -6.92
C SER A 23 -9.79 0.20 -7.91
N GLY A 24 -10.68 -0.75 -8.24
CA GLY A 24 -11.86 -0.49 -9.09
C GLY A 24 -11.53 0.13 -10.45
N GLY A 25 -10.53 -0.41 -11.17
CA GLY A 25 -10.09 0.11 -12.47
C GLY A 25 -9.20 1.36 -12.41
N VAL A 26 -9.20 2.11 -11.30
CA VAL A 26 -8.36 3.29 -11.13
C VAL A 26 -7.02 2.91 -10.50
N SER A 27 -5.94 3.26 -11.20
CA SER A 27 -4.57 3.15 -10.70
C SER A 27 -4.03 4.53 -10.35
N THR A 28 -3.62 4.76 -9.10
CA THR A 28 -3.09 6.05 -8.65
C THR A 28 -2.09 5.89 -7.50
N TRP A 29 -1.25 6.90 -7.28
CA TRP A 29 -0.38 6.99 -6.12
C TRP A 29 -1.17 7.41 -4.88
N LYS A 30 -0.85 6.81 -3.73
CA LYS A 30 -1.42 7.19 -2.43
C LYS A 30 -0.27 7.46 -1.46
N PRO A 31 -0.29 8.60 -0.73
CA PRO A 31 0.73 8.90 0.24
C PRO A 31 0.63 7.95 1.44
N PHE A 32 1.78 7.60 2.03
CA PHE A 32 1.81 7.06 3.38
C PHE A 32 1.45 8.16 4.40
N CYS A 33 1.06 7.76 5.62
CA CYS A 33 0.89 8.73 6.70
C CYS A 33 2.23 9.39 7.05
N GLY A 34 2.21 10.48 7.81
CA GLY A 34 3.42 11.21 8.17
C GLY A 34 4.44 10.34 8.88
N TYR A 35 4.01 9.61 9.90
CA TYR A 35 4.86 8.70 10.68
C TYR A 35 5.60 7.68 9.81
N ASP A 36 4.88 7.02 8.89
CA ASP A 36 5.48 6.05 7.97
C ASP A 36 6.43 6.75 6.98
N SER A 37 6.08 7.94 6.50
CA SER A 37 6.88 8.69 5.53
C SER A 37 8.21 9.17 6.13
N ILE A 38 8.20 9.67 7.37
CA ILE A 38 9.41 10.09 8.10
C ILE A 38 10.35 8.90 8.27
N ARG A 39 9.83 7.74 8.69
CA ARG A 39 10.65 6.53 8.88
C ARG A 39 11.25 6.01 7.59
N LEU A 40 10.49 6.02 6.50
CA LEU A 40 10.98 5.65 5.17
C LEU A 40 12.05 6.63 4.68
N GLU A 41 11.83 7.93 4.90
CA GLU A 41 12.80 8.96 4.51
C GLU A 41 14.09 8.88 5.33
N THR A 42 13.98 8.64 6.63
CA THR A 42 15.13 8.41 7.52
C THR A 42 15.93 7.20 7.03
N ALA A 43 15.27 6.06 6.81
CA ALA A 43 15.93 4.85 6.30
C ALA A 43 16.59 5.09 4.93
N TYR A 44 15.98 5.89 4.06
CA TYR A 44 16.57 6.25 2.77
C TYR A 44 17.85 7.09 2.92
N ARG A 45 17.82 8.13 3.76
CA ARG A 45 18.99 9.00 3.99
C ARG A 45 20.13 8.25 4.68
N GLU A 46 19.84 7.41 5.66
CA GLU A 46 20.85 6.59 6.34
C GLU A 46 21.53 5.61 5.38
N ARG A 47 20.76 4.95 4.51
CA ARG A 47 21.32 4.07 3.47
C ARG A 47 22.12 4.85 2.43
N TYR A 48 21.66 6.05 2.06
CA TYR A 48 22.39 6.93 1.14
C TYR A 48 23.74 7.38 1.74
N ASN A 49 23.79 7.60 3.05
CA ASN A 49 25.00 7.93 3.80
C ASN A 49 25.90 6.71 4.08
N GLY A 50 25.56 5.52 3.56
CA GLY A 50 26.39 4.32 3.65
C GLY A 50 26.12 3.42 4.86
N SER A 51 25.03 3.63 5.61
CA SER A 51 24.66 2.73 6.71
C SER A 51 24.35 1.32 6.20
N THR A 52 24.92 0.31 6.85
CA THR A 52 24.70 -1.12 6.58
C THR A 52 23.77 -1.78 7.61
N ASP A 53 23.10 -1.00 8.46
CA ASP A 53 22.17 -1.53 9.44
C ASP A 53 20.92 -2.10 8.77
N ARG A 54 20.64 -3.38 9.05
CA ARG A 54 19.49 -4.12 8.52
C ARG A 54 18.15 -3.55 8.98
N VAL A 55 18.13 -2.73 10.03
CA VAL A 55 16.93 -2.00 10.47
C VAL A 55 16.38 -1.09 9.36
N TYR A 56 17.23 -0.61 8.46
CA TYR A 56 16.84 0.26 7.34
C TYR A 56 16.44 -0.49 6.06
N ASP A 57 16.60 -1.82 6.01
CA ASP A 57 16.27 -2.60 4.81
C ASP A 57 14.75 -2.74 4.62
N LYS A 58 14.02 -2.92 5.74
CA LYS A 58 12.59 -3.22 5.73
C LYS A 58 11.83 -2.42 6.77
N ILE A 59 11.02 -1.48 6.30
CA ILE A 59 10.25 -0.60 7.16
C ILE A 59 8.79 -1.04 7.19
N THR A 60 8.30 -1.40 8.38
CA THR A 60 6.88 -1.70 8.60
C THR A 60 6.02 -0.45 8.44
N VAL A 61 4.97 -0.52 7.63
CA VAL A 61 4.10 0.61 7.24
C VAL A 61 2.63 0.20 7.19
N ARG A 62 1.75 1.19 7.00
CA ARG A 62 0.30 1.05 6.87
C ARG A 62 -0.29 0.33 8.08
N GLY A 63 0.13 0.80 9.26
CA GLY A 63 -0.30 0.29 10.55
C GLY A 63 0.06 -1.18 10.75
N GLU A 64 1.31 -1.55 10.50
CA GLU A 64 1.86 -2.87 10.85
C GLU A 64 1.32 -4.04 10.00
N MET A 65 0.65 -3.74 8.89
CA MET A 65 0.10 -4.74 7.97
C MET A 65 0.97 -4.98 6.73
N PHE A 66 1.88 -4.05 6.43
CA PHE A 66 2.76 -4.09 5.27
C PHE A 66 4.20 -3.75 5.68
N GLU A 67 5.16 -4.15 4.85
CA GLU A 67 6.56 -3.74 4.93
C GLU A 67 6.98 -3.13 3.59
N VAL A 68 7.79 -2.07 3.62
CA VAL A 68 8.50 -1.56 2.44
C VAL A 68 9.90 -2.14 2.46
N ASP A 69 10.22 -2.90 1.43
CA ASP A 69 11.58 -3.31 1.12
C ASP A 69 12.25 -2.15 0.37
N MET A 70 13.25 -1.54 1.03
CA MET A 70 13.95 -0.34 0.55
C MET A 70 14.93 -0.66 -0.57
N GLU A 71 15.32 -1.92 -0.77
CA GLU A 71 16.17 -2.35 -1.89
C GLU A 71 15.32 -2.50 -3.16
N SER A 72 14.17 -3.19 -3.05
CA SER A 72 13.31 -3.41 -4.22
C SER A 72 12.29 -2.31 -4.48
N CYS A 73 12.16 -1.33 -3.58
CA CYS A 73 11.14 -0.27 -3.60
C CYS A 73 9.72 -0.83 -3.75
N GLN A 74 9.43 -1.93 -3.02
CA GLN A 74 8.13 -2.61 -3.01
C GLN A 74 7.52 -2.59 -1.61
N CYS A 75 6.26 -2.20 -1.54
CA CYS A 75 5.42 -2.39 -0.37
C CYS A 75 4.73 -3.76 -0.47
N ILE A 76 5.00 -4.63 0.49
CA ILE A 76 4.64 -6.05 0.52
C ILE A 76 3.79 -6.30 1.77
N PRO A 77 2.67 -7.04 1.67
CA PRO A 77 1.90 -7.42 2.84
C PRO A 77 2.68 -8.41 3.74
N ILE A 78 2.54 -8.25 5.06
CA ILE A 78 3.24 -9.10 6.04
C ILE A 78 2.51 -10.45 6.22
N TYR A 79 1.18 -10.40 6.38
CA TYR A 79 0.41 -11.57 6.81
C TYR A 79 -0.22 -12.38 5.68
N TRP A 80 -0.25 -11.86 4.44
CA TRP A 80 -0.82 -12.57 3.31
C TRP A 80 0.10 -12.54 2.10
N PHE A 81 0.68 -13.69 1.78
CA PHE A 81 1.49 -13.81 0.57
C PHE A 81 0.62 -14.05 -0.66
N GLY A 82 1.15 -13.71 -1.82
CA GLY A 82 0.56 -14.03 -3.11
C GLY A 82 1.63 -14.57 -4.03
N LYS A 83 1.49 -15.83 -4.48
CA LYS A 83 2.38 -16.43 -5.50
C LYS A 83 2.48 -15.52 -6.72
N LYS A 84 3.62 -15.49 -7.42
CA LYS A 84 3.71 -14.71 -8.67
C LYS A 84 2.58 -15.12 -9.62
N ARG A 85 1.88 -14.15 -10.22
CA ARG A 85 0.84 -14.44 -11.24
C ARG A 85 1.43 -14.96 -12.56
N SER A 86 2.72 -14.74 -12.79
CA SER A 86 3.47 -15.23 -13.95
C SER A 86 4.96 -15.26 -13.63
N VAL A 87 5.68 -16.21 -14.21
CA VAL A 87 7.15 -16.34 -14.13
C VAL A 87 7.84 -15.05 -14.62
N HIS A 88 7.25 -14.36 -15.59
CA HIS A 88 7.74 -13.11 -16.17
C HIS A 88 7.49 -11.87 -15.31
N SER A 89 6.81 -11.99 -14.17
CA SER A 89 6.50 -10.85 -13.31
C SER A 89 7.73 -10.43 -12.49
N ARG A 90 8.17 -9.17 -12.67
CA ARG A 90 9.18 -8.52 -11.81
C ARG A 90 8.71 -8.30 -10.36
N ARG A 91 7.44 -8.60 -10.04
CA ARG A 91 6.88 -8.46 -8.70
C ARG A 91 7.21 -9.69 -7.86
N LYS A 92 7.74 -9.49 -6.64
CA LYS A 92 8.01 -10.60 -5.70
C LYS A 92 6.73 -11.34 -5.32
N THR A 93 5.63 -10.59 -5.14
CA THR A 93 4.28 -11.14 -4.93
C THR A 93 3.25 -10.36 -5.75
N TRP A 94 2.13 -10.96 -6.14
CA TRP A 94 1.11 -10.22 -6.91
C TRP A 94 0.49 -9.06 -6.12
N CYS A 95 0.57 -9.11 -4.79
CA CYS A 95 0.08 -8.10 -3.86
C CYS A 95 1.09 -6.98 -3.58
N SER A 96 2.33 -7.13 -4.02
CA SER A 96 3.32 -6.06 -3.90
C SER A 96 2.91 -4.86 -4.75
N THR A 97 3.07 -3.68 -4.16
CA THR A 97 2.83 -2.40 -4.81
C THR A 97 4.12 -1.62 -4.86
N ARG A 98 4.35 -0.89 -5.96
CA ARG A 98 5.53 -0.02 -6.08
C ARG A 98 5.45 1.10 -5.05
N VAL A 99 6.61 1.49 -4.55
CA VAL A 99 6.79 2.65 -3.67
C VAL A 99 7.67 3.67 -4.37
N VAL A 100 7.44 4.95 -4.13
CA VAL A 100 8.25 6.05 -4.65
C VAL A 100 8.46 7.11 -3.57
N ARG A 101 9.70 7.62 -3.50
CA ARG A 101 10.05 8.84 -2.78
C ARG A 101 9.72 10.04 -3.67
N ALA A 102 8.98 11.01 -3.16
CA ALA A 102 8.63 12.20 -3.93
C ALA A 102 8.94 13.48 -3.17
N VAL A 103 9.58 14.40 -3.89
CA VAL A 103 9.94 15.74 -3.43
C VAL A 103 9.09 16.79 -4.15
N TRP A 104 8.87 16.61 -5.45
CA TRP A 104 8.09 17.54 -6.27
C TRP A 104 6.70 16.99 -6.58
N PHE A 105 5.69 17.84 -6.39
CA PHE A 105 4.29 17.49 -6.52
C PHE A 105 3.54 18.47 -7.42
N GLN A 106 2.52 17.98 -8.11
CA GLN A 106 1.52 18.85 -8.75
C GLN A 106 0.64 19.48 -7.66
N LYS A 107 0.48 20.81 -7.61
CA LYS A 107 -0.37 21.46 -6.60
C LYS A 107 -1.85 21.10 -6.72
N ILE A 108 -2.30 20.68 -7.90
CA ILE A 108 -3.72 20.40 -8.18
C ILE A 108 -4.20 19.13 -7.47
N ASN A 109 -3.43 18.04 -7.57
CA ASN A 109 -3.84 16.71 -7.11
C ASN A 109 -2.83 16.07 -6.14
N TRP A 110 -1.73 16.75 -5.84
CA TRP A 110 -0.63 16.28 -4.99
C TRP A 110 -0.07 14.92 -5.40
N LEU A 111 -0.14 14.63 -6.70
CA LEU A 111 0.54 13.49 -7.28
C LEU A 111 2.02 13.82 -7.49
N PRO A 112 2.89 12.82 -7.30
CA PRO A 112 4.33 13.00 -7.51
C PRO A 112 4.60 13.23 -8.99
N LEU A 113 5.56 14.12 -9.27
CA LEU A 113 6.15 14.20 -10.61
C LEU A 113 6.98 12.95 -10.90
N ASP A 114 7.31 12.73 -12.18
CA ASP A 114 8.24 11.68 -12.56
C ASP A 114 9.59 11.86 -11.86
N THR A 115 10.23 10.77 -11.46
CA THR A 115 11.47 10.81 -10.66
C THR A 115 12.59 11.53 -11.41
N LYS A 116 12.77 11.26 -12.71
CA LYS A 116 13.84 11.90 -13.50
C LYS A 116 13.58 13.39 -13.67
N LEU A 117 12.32 13.76 -13.94
CA LEU A 117 11.93 15.16 -14.03
C LEU A 117 12.12 15.88 -12.69
N SER A 118 11.79 15.22 -11.58
CA SER A 118 11.96 15.77 -10.23
C SER A 118 13.43 16.03 -9.90
N GLU A 119 14.34 15.15 -10.31
CA GLU A 119 15.79 15.33 -10.13
C GLU A 119 16.31 16.55 -10.90
N VAL A 120 15.88 16.72 -12.16
CA VAL A 120 16.23 17.90 -12.98
C VAL A 120 15.70 19.18 -12.33
N ILE A 121 14.43 19.20 -11.92
CA ILE A 121 13.83 20.36 -11.25
C ILE A 121 14.60 20.69 -9.96
N GLU A 122 14.93 19.68 -9.15
CA GLU A 122 15.64 19.90 -7.88
C GLU A 122 17.05 20.45 -8.11
N TYR A 123 17.79 19.94 -9.10
CA TYR A 123 19.10 20.47 -9.47
C TYR A 123 19.04 21.93 -9.91
N GLU A 124 18.15 22.26 -10.86
CA GLU A 124 17.95 23.62 -11.36
C GLU A 124 17.48 24.57 -10.25
N HIS A 125 16.59 24.08 -9.39
CA HIS A 125 16.06 24.85 -8.28
C HIS A 125 17.16 25.21 -7.27
N ARG A 126 17.96 24.23 -6.82
CA ARG A 126 19.06 24.47 -5.87
C ARG A 126 20.15 25.36 -6.46
N THR A 127 20.58 25.05 -7.68
CA THR A 127 21.76 25.68 -8.28
C THR A 127 21.48 27.11 -8.72
N TYR A 128 20.32 27.38 -9.34
CA TYR A 128 20.05 28.65 -10.00
C TYR A 128 18.85 29.41 -9.44
N ALA A 129 17.78 28.72 -9.00
CA ALA A 129 16.57 29.40 -8.58
C ALA A 129 16.67 29.95 -7.14
N ILE A 130 17.20 29.18 -6.18
CA ILE A 130 17.31 29.61 -4.77
C ILE A 130 18.10 30.92 -4.63
N PRO A 131 19.31 31.09 -5.21
CA PRO A 131 20.06 32.34 -5.08
C PRO A 131 19.30 33.54 -5.64
N LYS A 132 18.62 33.36 -6.78
CA LYS A 132 17.86 34.44 -7.43
C LYS A 132 16.59 34.78 -6.66
N LEU A 133 15.91 33.79 -6.10
CA LEU A 133 14.69 33.98 -5.28
C LEU A 133 15.00 34.70 -3.96
N LYS A 134 16.14 34.42 -3.32
CA LYS A 134 16.61 35.13 -2.11
C LYS A 134 16.86 36.63 -2.38
N GLY A 135 17.23 36.99 -3.61
CA GLY A 135 17.48 38.37 -4.03
C GLY A 135 16.24 39.15 -4.52
N VAL A 136 15.04 38.57 -4.49
CA VAL A 136 13.81 39.25 -4.95
C VAL A 136 13.33 40.24 -3.88
N THR A 137 13.38 41.53 -4.19
CA THR A 137 12.92 42.61 -3.29
C THR A 137 11.60 43.26 -3.72
N GLY A 138 11.04 42.90 -4.87
CA GLY A 138 9.84 43.52 -5.44
C GLY A 138 8.90 42.55 -6.15
N LYS A 139 7.65 42.98 -6.36
CA LYS A 139 6.64 42.22 -7.12
C LYS A 139 6.88 42.39 -8.62
N SER A 140 7.15 41.29 -9.32
CA SER A 140 7.29 41.27 -10.78
C SER A 140 6.47 40.12 -11.36
N HIS A 141 5.94 40.32 -12.57
CA HIS A 141 5.22 39.27 -13.31
C HIS A 141 6.14 38.45 -14.22
N LYS A 142 7.43 38.84 -14.35
CA LYS A 142 8.41 38.10 -15.15
C LYS A 142 9.03 36.98 -14.30
N PRO A 143 9.20 35.76 -14.85
CA PRO A 143 9.88 34.68 -14.15
C PRO A 143 11.31 35.06 -13.78
N VAL A 144 11.69 34.75 -12.54
CA VAL A 144 13.04 34.94 -11.97
C VAL A 144 14.04 34.00 -12.63
N HIS A 145 13.58 32.78 -12.92
CA HIS A 145 14.36 31.77 -13.61
C HIS A 145 13.45 30.95 -14.51
N LYS A 146 14.02 30.47 -15.60
CA LYS A 146 13.38 29.59 -16.56
C LYS A 146 14.37 28.50 -16.94
N TYR A 147 13.87 27.28 -16.98
CA TYR A 147 14.58 26.14 -17.57
C TYR A 147 13.73 25.62 -18.72
N GLN A 148 14.33 25.45 -19.89
CA GLN A 148 13.64 24.95 -21.07
C GLN A 148 14.32 23.70 -21.59
N SER A 149 13.52 22.66 -21.77
CA SER A 149 13.89 21.43 -22.48
C SER A 149 13.04 21.30 -23.75
N ASN A 150 13.31 20.25 -24.53
CA ASN A 150 12.59 19.97 -25.77
C ASN A 150 11.09 19.75 -25.52
N ASN A 151 10.72 19.14 -24.38
CA ASN A 151 9.36 18.69 -24.10
C ASN A 151 8.62 19.51 -23.02
N TYR A 152 9.33 20.27 -22.19
CA TYR A 152 8.75 21.04 -21.09
C TYR A 152 9.57 22.31 -20.79
N GLU A 153 8.92 23.28 -20.16
CA GLU A 153 9.51 24.52 -19.64
C GLU A 153 9.10 24.66 -18.17
N ILE A 154 10.04 25.03 -17.31
CA ILE A 154 9.80 25.29 -15.89
C ILE A 154 10.05 26.78 -15.63
N LYS A 155 9.11 27.43 -14.94
CA LYS A 155 9.15 28.86 -14.62
C LYS A 155 9.09 29.06 -13.12
N TRP A 156 10.09 29.72 -12.55
CA TRP A 156 10.11 30.17 -11.16
C TRP A 156 9.67 31.63 -11.10
N MET A 157 8.60 31.89 -10.39
CA MET A 157 8.01 33.23 -10.26
C MET A 157 8.53 33.95 -9.01
N PRO A 158 8.53 35.30 -8.99
CA PRO A 158 8.99 36.08 -7.83
C PRO A 158 8.21 35.83 -6.53
N ASP A 159 6.95 35.38 -6.61
CA ASP A 159 6.11 35.02 -5.46
C ASP A 159 6.44 33.63 -4.86
N GLY A 160 7.38 32.91 -5.49
CA GLY A 160 7.76 31.53 -5.14
C GLY A 160 6.87 30.47 -5.79
N THR A 161 5.94 30.85 -6.66
CA THR A 161 5.16 29.89 -7.45
C THR A 161 6.01 29.32 -8.58
N ILE A 162 5.94 28.01 -8.78
CA ILE A 162 6.69 27.31 -9.83
C ILE A 162 5.68 26.67 -10.76
N TYR A 163 5.84 26.91 -12.07
CA TYR A 163 4.98 26.35 -13.11
C TYR A 163 5.77 25.37 -13.98
N LEU A 164 5.20 24.19 -14.21
CA LEU A 164 5.63 23.25 -15.23
C LEU A 164 4.71 23.39 -16.44
N VAL A 165 5.26 23.83 -17.56
CA VAL A 165 4.55 23.99 -18.84
C VAL A 165 5.00 22.87 -19.77
N THR A 166 4.07 22.06 -20.26
CA THR A 166 4.40 20.93 -21.13
C THR A 166 3.98 21.23 -22.57
N LYS A 167 4.90 21.01 -23.53
CA LYS A 167 4.66 21.29 -24.96
C LYS A 167 3.72 20.27 -25.62
N SER A 168 3.62 19.08 -25.04
CA SER A 168 2.62 18.06 -25.37
C SER A 168 1.66 17.86 -24.20
N ALA A 169 0.42 17.48 -24.46
CA ALA A 169 -0.59 17.15 -23.44
C ALA A 169 -0.30 15.83 -22.69
N GLU A 170 0.78 15.13 -23.05
CA GLU A 170 1.09 13.77 -22.59
C GLU A 170 1.65 13.58 -21.17
N PRO A 171 2.32 14.53 -20.48
CA PRO A 171 2.94 14.22 -19.18
C PRO A 171 1.93 13.91 -18.06
N PHE A 172 0.68 14.28 -18.27
CA PHE A 172 -0.41 14.07 -17.34
C PHE A 172 -1.39 13.03 -17.90
N GLY A 173 -0.95 11.79 -18.06
CA GLY A 173 -1.74 10.68 -18.65
C GLY A 173 -3.09 10.34 -18.00
N LYS A 174 -3.61 11.19 -17.10
CA LYS A 174 -4.97 11.15 -16.53
C LYS A 174 -5.63 12.52 -16.30
N VAL A 175 -4.98 13.64 -16.62
CA VAL A 175 -5.57 14.97 -16.41
C VAL A 175 -5.86 15.57 -17.79
N ARG A 176 -7.12 15.50 -18.23
CA ARG A 176 -7.57 16.24 -19.42
C ARG A 176 -7.62 17.72 -19.05
N LEU A 177 -6.55 18.44 -19.35
CA LEU A 177 -6.52 19.90 -19.27
C LEU A 177 -6.95 20.41 -20.64
N HIS A 178 -8.12 21.06 -20.70
CA HIS A 178 -8.61 21.71 -21.92
C HIS A 178 -7.81 23.00 -22.17
N GLY A 179 -7.25 23.14 -23.37
CA GLY A 179 -6.51 24.33 -23.82
C GLY A 179 -5.00 24.06 -24.02
N GLY A 180 -4.44 24.60 -25.11
CA GLY A 180 -3.03 24.43 -25.47
C GLY A 180 -2.07 24.84 -24.35
N LEU A 181 -0.93 24.14 -24.25
CA LEU A 181 0.11 24.29 -23.22
C LEU A 181 -0.46 24.24 -21.80
N SER A 182 -0.54 23.05 -21.24
CA SER A 182 -0.92 22.87 -19.85
C SER A 182 0.18 23.41 -18.92
N SER A 183 -0.01 24.62 -18.41
CA SER A 183 0.78 25.16 -17.30
C SER A 183 0.22 24.65 -15.99
N VAL A 184 0.96 23.78 -15.30
CA VAL A 184 0.55 23.20 -14.03
C VAL A 184 1.43 23.75 -12.91
N PRO A 185 0.84 24.34 -11.85
CA PRO A 185 1.61 24.77 -10.70
C PRO A 185 2.15 23.55 -9.94
N ILE A 186 3.43 23.57 -9.61
CA ILE A 186 4.13 22.52 -8.86
C ILE A 186 4.65 23.05 -7.52
N SER A 187 4.87 22.14 -6.58
CA SER A 187 5.34 22.44 -5.23
C SER A 187 6.56 21.58 -4.89
N ARG A 188 7.54 22.21 -4.25
CA ARG A 188 8.62 21.53 -3.53
C ARG A 188 8.10 21.17 -2.14
N GLY A 189 8.06 19.88 -1.84
CA GLY A 189 7.43 19.35 -0.63
C GLY A 189 5.93 19.12 -0.77
N PHE A 190 5.42 18.24 0.09
CA PHE A 190 4.01 17.87 0.16
C PHE A 190 3.16 18.98 0.82
N ASN A 191 1.84 18.94 0.61
CA ASN A 191 0.94 20.01 1.08
C ASN A 191 0.82 20.16 2.59
N ARG A 192 1.12 19.09 3.31
CA ARG A 192 1.12 19.02 4.77
C ARG A 192 2.44 18.40 5.20
N PRO A 193 3.10 18.95 6.23
CA PRO A 193 4.26 18.31 6.80
C PRO A 193 3.87 16.90 7.29
N ALA A 194 4.81 15.98 7.22
CA ALA A 194 4.69 14.68 7.86
C ALA A 194 4.89 14.87 9.37
N GLU A 195 4.01 14.29 10.17
CA GLU A 195 4.12 14.34 11.62
C GLU A 195 4.32 12.94 12.19
N THR A 196 5.06 12.82 13.29
CA THR A 196 5.22 11.55 14.02
C THR A 196 3.94 11.15 14.74
N SER A 197 3.05 12.11 15.02
CA SER A 197 1.70 11.95 15.57
C SER A 197 0.73 11.22 14.62
N ASP A 198 0.99 11.23 13.30
CA ASP A 198 0.22 10.50 12.28
C ASP A 198 0.30 8.96 12.43
N ARG A 199 0.99 8.47 13.47
CA ARG A 199 1.07 7.05 13.79
C ARG A 199 -0.33 6.53 14.15
N PRO A 200 -0.82 5.49 13.46
CA PRO A 200 -2.08 4.87 13.86
C PRO A 200 -1.96 4.28 15.28
N PRO A 201 -3.06 4.23 16.05
CA PRO A 201 -3.06 3.59 17.36
C PRO A 201 -2.52 2.16 17.30
N PRO A 202 -1.90 1.67 18.38
CA PRO A 202 -1.42 0.29 18.46
C PRO A 202 -2.58 -0.69 18.28
N ILE A 203 -2.30 -1.84 17.68
CA ILE A 203 -3.32 -2.88 17.50
C ILE A 203 -3.66 -3.45 18.88
N THR A 204 -4.91 -3.27 19.32
CA THR A 204 -5.41 -3.79 20.60
C THR A 204 -6.20 -5.09 20.43
N HIS A 205 -6.76 -5.30 19.24
CA HIS A 205 -7.53 -6.49 18.92
C HIS A 205 -7.18 -6.99 17.52
N VAL A 206 -6.92 -8.29 17.39
CA VAL A 206 -6.67 -8.95 16.11
C VAL A 206 -7.77 -9.98 15.82
N CYS A 207 -8.39 -9.88 14.65
CA CYS A 207 -9.42 -10.78 14.19
C CYS A 207 -8.93 -11.60 13.00
N PHE A 208 -8.78 -12.91 13.20
CA PHE A 208 -8.44 -13.84 12.12
C PHE A 208 -9.69 -14.19 11.33
N VAL A 209 -9.69 -13.87 10.04
CA VAL A 209 -10.82 -14.14 9.15
C VAL A 209 -10.58 -15.47 8.44
N VAL A 210 -11.35 -16.49 8.82
CA VAL A 210 -11.31 -17.82 8.22
C VAL A 210 -12.37 -17.91 7.13
N HIS A 211 -11.92 -18.10 5.90
CA HIS A 211 -12.84 -18.22 4.77
C HIS A 211 -13.45 -19.62 4.67
N GLY A 212 -14.66 -19.69 4.11
CA GLY A 212 -15.29 -20.95 3.68
C GLY A 212 -14.93 -21.32 2.24
N ILE A 213 -15.90 -21.88 1.51
CA ILE A 213 -15.69 -22.39 0.15
C ILE A 213 -15.54 -21.24 -0.85
N GLY A 214 -15.03 -21.50 -2.05
CA GLY A 214 -15.04 -20.48 -3.11
C GLY A 214 -13.77 -19.65 -3.20
N GLN A 215 -12.69 -20.02 -2.50
CA GLN A 215 -11.47 -19.20 -2.44
C GLN A 215 -10.84 -18.91 -3.82
N GLN A 216 -11.07 -19.81 -4.79
CA GLN A 216 -10.61 -19.61 -6.17
C GLN A 216 -11.48 -18.61 -6.96
N LEU A 217 -12.76 -18.45 -6.59
CA LEU A 217 -13.69 -17.46 -7.17
C LEU A 217 -13.54 -16.07 -6.55
N ALA A 218 -13.38 -16.01 -5.23
CA ALA A 218 -13.22 -14.78 -4.48
C ALA A 218 -11.94 -14.83 -3.63
N SER A 219 -11.02 -13.87 -3.85
CA SER A 219 -9.83 -13.80 -3.01
C SER A 219 -10.25 -13.49 -1.57
N ILE A 220 -9.91 -14.36 -0.61
CA ILE A 220 -10.14 -14.10 0.82
C ILE A 220 -9.71 -12.68 1.23
N ARG A 221 -8.66 -12.14 0.63
CA ARG A 221 -8.23 -10.76 0.87
C ARG A 221 -9.29 -9.72 0.54
N HIS A 222 -10.01 -9.90 -0.56
CA HIS A 222 -11.07 -9.00 -0.98
C HIS A 222 -12.22 -9.04 0.04
N GLU A 223 -12.63 -10.24 0.45
CA GLU A 223 -13.68 -10.41 1.46
C GLU A 223 -13.27 -9.87 2.82
N CYS A 224 -12.05 -10.18 3.28
CA CYS A 224 -11.48 -9.61 4.50
C CYS A 224 -11.39 -8.08 4.44
N ALA A 225 -11.01 -7.50 3.29
CA ALA A 225 -11.00 -6.05 3.10
C ALA A 225 -12.41 -5.44 3.07
N LYS A 226 -13.41 -6.17 2.57
CA LYS A 226 -14.83 -5.77 2.58
C LYS A 226 -15.36 -5.78 4.01
N ILE A 227 -15.13 -6.87 4.76
CA ILE A 227 -15.47 -6.99 6.19
C ILE A 227 -14.84 -5.83 6.97
N ARG A 228 -13.53 -5.61 6.82
CA ARG A 228 -12.83 -4.50 7.48
C ARG A 228 -13.49 -3.15 7.22
N LYS A 229 -13.80 -2.84 5.96
CA LYS A 229 -14.48 -1.58 5.59
C LYS A 229 -15.88 -1.48 6.17
N THR A 230 -16.64 -2.58 6.18
CA THR A 230 -17.99 -2.59 6.75
C THR A 230 -17.93 -2.40 8.26
N CYS A 231 -17.08 -3.13 8.96
CA CYS A 231 -16.86 -2.97 10.40
C CYS A 231 -16.42 -1.55 10.76
N GLN A 232 -15.52 -0.96 9.97
CA GLN A 232 -15.10 0.42 10.16
C GLN A 232 -16.27 1.40 10.01
N LYS A 233 -17.08 1.28 8.95
CA LYS A 233 -18.26 2.14 8.76
C LYS A 233 -19.30 2.00 9.87
N VAL A 234 -19.52 0.78 10.34
CA VAL A 234 -20.45 0.50 11.46
C VAL A 234 -19.90 1.09 12.75
N ALA A 235 -18.60 0.93 13.01
CA ALA A 235 -17.94 1.51 14.18
C ALA A 235 -18.00 3.04 14.18
N GLU A 236 -17.69 3.69 13.06
CA GLU A 236 -17.79 5.15 12.91
C GLU A 236 -19.22 5.66 13.14
N LYS A 237 -20.25 4.89 12.72
CA LYS A 237 -21.66 5.27 12.87
C LYS A 237 -22.21 5.02 14.28
N LEU A 238 -21.89 3.89 14.89
CA LEU A 238 -22.47 3.48 16.19
C LEU A 238 -21.61 3.90 17.38
N TYR A 239 -20.30 4.04 17.20
CA TYR A 239 -19.33 4.32 18.26
C TYR A 239 -18.39 5.47 17.84
N PRO A 240 -18.89 6.71 17.68
CA PRO A 240 -18.09 7.83 17.20
C PRO A 240 -16.92 8.20 18.12
N LYS A 241 -16.99 7.85 19.41
CA LYS A 241 -15.93 8.06 20.40
C LYS A 241 -14.86 6.95 20.42
N LEU A 242 -15.01 5.89 19.62
CA LEU A 242 -14.05 4.78 19.56
C LEU A 242 -12.62 5.22 19.20
N PRO A 243 -12.39 6.20 18.29
CA PRO A 243 -11.03 6.66 18.00
C PRO A 243 -10.30 7.27 19.21
N GLU A 244 -11.04 7.86 20.16
CA GLU A 244 -10.49 8.48 21.37
C GLU A 244 -10.02 7.44 22.39
N THR A 245 -10.55 6.21 22.34
CA THR A 245 -10.15 5.14 23.27
C THR A 245 -8.78 4.53 22.93
N GLY A 246 -8.21 4.89 21.77
CA GLY A 246 -6.95 4.32 21.29
C GLY A 246 -7.04 2.83 20.93
N GLN A 247 -8.24 2.26 20.86
CA GLN A 247 -8.46 0.88 20.46
C GLN A 247 -8.43 0.73 18.95
N ARG A 248 -7.77 -0.32 18.47
CA ARG A 248 -7.69 -0.62 17.04
C ARG A 248 -7.85 -2.11 16.79
N LEU A 249 -8.85 -2.42 15.96
CA LEU A 249 -9.15 -3.76 15.47
C LEU A 249 -8.56 -3.96 14.07
N GLU A 250 -7.72 -4.98 13.92
CA GLU A 250 -7.18 -5.38 12.61
C GLU A 250 -7.63 -6.77 12.21
N PHE A 251 -7.91 -6.93 10.91
CA PHE A 251 -8.38 -8.19 10.34
C PHE A 251 -7.28 -8.86 9.53
N ILE A 252 -6.95 -10.11 9.83
CA ILE A 252 -5.95 -10.91 9.11
C ILE A 252 -6.64 -12.05 8.36
N PRO A 253 -6.55 -12.12 7.02
CA PRO A 253 -7.10 -13.24 6.26
C PRO A 253 -6.28 -14.51 6.45
N VAL A 254 -6.94 -15.63 6.78
CA VAL A 254 -6.33 -16.95 6.98
C VAL A 254 -6.49 -17.79 5.71
N ASN A 255 -5.38 -18.10 5.04
CA ASN A 255 -5.37 -18.82 3.77
C ASN A 255 -5.00 -20.30 3.95
N TRP A 256 -5.88 -21.06 4.59
CA TRP A 256 -5.68 -22.47 4.92
C TRP A 256 -5.68 -23.42 3.70
N ARG A 257 -6.31 -23.01 2.59
CA ARG A 257 -6.44 -23.86 1.39
C ARG A 257 -5.20 -23.84 0.51
N SER A 258 -4.40 -22.77 0.53
CA SER A 258 -3.26 -22.64 -0.40
C SER A 258 -2.11 -23.63 -0.17
N SER A 259 -2.06 -24.24 1.00
CA SER A 259 -1.14 -25.32 1.40
C SER A 259 -1.60 -26.70 0.95
N LEU A 260 -2.87 -26.87 0.57
CA LEU A 260 -3.43 -28.17 0.19
C LEU A 260 -3.31 -28.38 -1.32
N SER A 261 -2.51 -29.36 -1.74
CA SER A 261 -2.47 -29.86 -3.11
C SER A 261 -3.59 -30.90 -3.32
N LEU A 262 -4.84 -30.43 -3.25
CA LEU A 262 -5.99 -31.29 -3.54
C LEU A 262 -5.99 -31.62 -5.04
N ASN A 263 -6.08 -32.92 -5.36
CA ASN A 263 -5.83 -33.51 -6.68
C ASN A 263 -6.71 -32.94 -7.82
N SER A 264 -6.40 -31.73 -8.30
CA SER A 264 -7.13 -31.07 -9.40
C SER A 264 -6.97 -31.81 -10.74
N LYS A 265 -5.85 -32.53 -10.91
CA LYS A 265 -5.50 -33.20 -12.17
C LYS A 265 -6.38 -34.41 -12.51
N THR A 266 -6.91 -35.11 -11.52
CA THR A 266 -7.76 -36.29 -11.76
C THR A 266 -9.12 -35.88 -12.32
N LEU A 267 -9.67 -34.75 -11.87
CA LEU A 267 -10.93 -34.20 -12.37
C LEU A 267 -10.81 -33.64 -13.80
N ASP A 268 -9.63 -33.16 -14.19
CA ASP A 268 -9.35 -32.67 -15.55
C ASP A 268 -9.47 -33.77 -16.61
N ASN A 269 -9.16 -35.01 -16.24
CA ASN A 269 -9.15 -36.15 -17.18
C ASN A 269 -10.53 -36.76 -17.43
N VAL A 270 -11.53 -36.50 -16.56
CA VAL A 270 -12.83 -37.21 -16.57
C VAL A 270 -13.97 -36.35 -17.13
N THR A 271 -13.75 -35.07 -17.43
CA THR A 271 -14.84 -34.12 -17.72
C THR A 271 -15.02 -33.78 -19.19
N ILE A 272 -16.29 -33.84 -19.64
CA ILE A 272 -16.70 -33.56 -21.02
C ILE A 272 -16.54 -32.06 -21.34
N ALA A 273 -15.99 -31.75 -22.51
CA ALA A 273 -15.61 -30.42 -22.95
C ALA A 273 -16.73 -29.35 -22.90
N GLN A 274 -17.99 -29.76 -23.01
CA GLN A 274 -19.16 -28.88 -23.03
C GLN A 274 -19.59 -28.41 -21.64
N LEU A 275 -19.19 -29.11 -20.57
CA LEU A 275 -19.55 -28.78 -19.18
C LEU A 275 -18.44 -28.03 -18.43
N ARG A 276 -17.39 -27.58 -19.12
CA ARG A 276 -16.25 -26.88 -18.51
C ARG A 276 -16.66 -25.67 -17.64
N PRO A 277 -17.58 -24.78 -18.06
CA PRO A 277 -17.99 -23.64 -17.21
C PRO A 277 -18.70 -24.06 -15.91
N LEU A 278 -19.61 -25.04 -15.98
CA LEU A 278 -20.31 -25.57 -14.80
C LEU A 278 -19.35 -26.32 -13.87
N ARG A 279 -18.44 -27.11 -14.44
CA ARG A 279 -17.39 -27.81 -13.71
C ARG A 279 -16.45 -26.82 -13.02
N ASP A 280 -16.00 -25.78 -13.69
CA ASP A 280 -15.10 -24.79 -13.09
C ASP A 280 -15.80 -24.09 -11.92
N TYR A 281 -17.11 -23.82 -12.02
CA TYR A 281 -17.92 -23.32 -10.90
C TYR A 281 -17.99 -24.33 -9.73
N ILE A 282 -18.25 -25.61 -10.01
CA ILE A 282 -18.32 -26.68 -8.98
C ILE A 282 -16.96 -26.92 -8.32
N ASN A 283 -15.89 -26.99 -9.11
CA ASN A 283 -14.52 -27.17 -8.63
C ASN A 283 -14.06 -26.01 -7.77
N GLN A 284 -14.53 -24.80 -8.08
CA GLN A 284 -14.21 -23.62 -7.29
C GLN A 284 -15.12 -23.48 -6.05
N SER A 285 -16.33 -24.05 -6.04
CA SER A 285 -17.39 -23.76 -5.03
C SER A 285 -17.91 -24.94 -4.19
N PHE A 286 -17.70 -26.20 -4.57
CA PHE A 286 -18.31 -27.36 -3.91
C PHE A 286 -17.31 -28.45 -3.52
N VAL A 287 -16.20 -28.54 -4.25
CA VAL A 287 -15.15 -29.53 -4.01
C VAL A 287 -14.60 -29.46 -2.58
N ASP A 288 -14.61 -28.29 -1.95
CA ASP A 288 -14.10 -28.11 -0.57
C ASP A 288 -15.02 -28.77 0.45
N ILE A 289 -16.33 -28.76 0.19
CA ILE A 289 -17.31 -29.51 0.99
C ILE A 289 -17.03 -31.00 0.82
N LEU A 290 -16.90 -31.47 -0.43
CA LEU A 290 -16.71 -32.89 -0.73
C LEU A 290 -15.43 -33.44 -0.07
N TYR A 291 -14.34 -32.67 -0.10
CA TYR A 291 -13.13 -33.02 0.63
C TYR A 291 -13.36 -32.99 2.15
N TYR A 292 -14.03 -31.98 2.69
CA TYR A 292 -14.28 -31.94 4.13
C TYR A 292 -15.19 -33.06 4.65
N THR A 293 -16.15 -33.50 3.84
CA THR A 293 -17.02 -34.63 4.17
C THR A 293 -16.29 -35.97 4.12
N SER A 294 -15.16 -36.05 3.41
CA SER A 294 -14.34 -37.25 3.38
C SER A 294 -13.47 -37.34 4.64
N PRO A 295 -13.57 -38.43 5.44
CA PRO A 295 -12.78 -38.58 6.67
C PRO A 295 -11.27 -38.45 6.44
N VAL A 296 -10.79 -38.86 5.27
CA VAL A 296 -9.36 -38.82 4.90
C VAL A 296 -8.87 -37.37 4.79
N TYR A 297 -9.59 -36.52 4.06
CA TYR A 297 -9.16 -35.13 3.82
C TYR A 297 -9.61 -34.15 4.91
N ARG A 298 -10.61 -34.53 5.73
CA ARG A 298 -11.10 -33.71 6.85
C ARG A 298 -9.97 -33.39 7.84
N HIS A 299 -9.22 -34.40 8.25
CA HIS A 299 -8.10 -34.24 9.18
C HIS A 299 -7.03 -33.30 8.61
N ASP A 300 -6.64 -33.50 7.35
CA ASP A 300 -5.64 -32.65 6.68
C ASP A 300 -6.08 -31.19 6.57
N ILE A 301 -7.37 -30.95 6.28
CA ILE A 301 -7.95 -29.60 6.22
C ILE A 301 -7.90 -28.93 7.60
N MET A 302 -8.30 -29.64 8.65
CA MET A 302 -8.27 -29.13 10.03
C MET A 302 -6.84 -28.81 10.48
N GLN A 303 -5.89 -29.71 10.19
CA GLN A 303 -4.47 -29.52 10.51
C GLN A 303 -3.89 -28.32 9.74
N SER A 304 -4.22 -28.18 8.45
CA SER A 304 -3.79 -27.05 7.63
C SER A 304 -4.30 -25.71 8.15
N LEU A 305 -5.59 -25.63 8.54
CA LEU A 305 -6.15 -24.42 9.14
C LEU A 305 -5.50 -24.09 10.50
N SER A 306 -5.35 -25.09 11.36
CA SER A 306 -4.71 -24.93 12.67
C SER A 306 -3.26 -24.46 12.55
N TYR A 307 -2.51 -25.05 11.61
CA TYR A 307 -1.15 -24.63 11.30
C TYR A 307 -1.10 -23.18 10.81
N GLU A 308 -1.94 -22.81 9.84
CA GLU A 308 -1.94 -21.45 9.28
C GLU A 308 -2.34 -20.40 10.32
N LEU A 309 -3.33 -20.69 11.17
CA LEU A 309 -3.69 -19.83 12.31
C LEU A 309 -2.51 -19.64 13.26
N THR A 310 -1.87 -20.73 13.68
CA THR A 310 -0.71 -20.71 14.58
C THR A 310 0.46 -19.94 13.96
N ARG A 311 0.75 -20.18 12.68
CA ARG A 311 1.81 -19.48 11.93
C ARG A 311 1.55 -17.97 11.87
N LEU A 312 0.31 -17.57 11.58
CA LEU A 312 -0.06 -16.15 11.51
C LEU A 312 -0.04 -15.48 12.87
N PHE A 313 -0.49 -16.17 13.92
CA PHE A 313 -0.41 -15.70 15.30
C PHE A 313 1.05 -15.48 15.73
N ASN A 314 1.91 -16.47 15.54
CA ASN A 314 3.33 -16.37 15.88
C ASN A 314 4.02 -15.24 15.09
N LEU A 315 3.71 -15.12 13.78
CA LEU A 315 4.20 -14.02 12.96
C LEU A 315 3.72 -12.66 13.48
N PHE A 316 2.45 -12.53 13.88
CA PHE A 316 1.90 -11.32 14.46
C PHE A 316 2.58 -10.94 15.78
N CYS A 317 2.78 -11.89 16.68
CA CYS A 317 3.51 -11.67 17.94
C CYS A 317 4.97 -11.31 17.71
N SER A 318 5.64 -11.92 16.72
CA SER A 318 7.03 -11.54 16.37
C SER A 318 7.17 -10.10 15.90
N LYS A 319 6.13 -9.56 15.24
CA LYS A 319 6.07 -8.18 14.77
C LYS A 319 5.54 -7.21 15.84
N ASN A 320 4.79 -7.73 16.81
CA ASN A 320 4.18 -6.95 17.89
C ASN A 320 4.49 -7.60 19.26
N PRO A 321 5.75 -7.53 19.76
CA PRO A 321 6.17 -8.26 20.95
C PRO A 321 5.40 -7.89 22.22
N GLN A 322 4.96 -6.63 22.31
CA GLN A 322 4.23 -6.10 23.46
C GLN A 322 2.71 -6.34 23.39
N PHE A 323 2.19 -6.99 22.34
CA PHE A 323 0.76 -7.15 22.14
C PHE A 323 0.07 -7.88 23.29
N LEU A 324 0.60 -9.06 23.66
CA LEU A 324 0.03 -9.87 24.75
C LEU A 324 0.20 -9.19 26.12
N GLN A 325 1.35 -8.54 26.35
CA GLN A 325 1.64 -7.83 27.61
C GLN A 325 0.67 -6.66 27.85
N LYS A 326 0.18 -6.03 26.78
CA LYS A 326 -0.80 -4.94 26.85
C LYS A 326 -2.26 -5.41 26.91
N GLY A 327 -2.50 -6.72 27.13
CA GLY A 327 -3.85 -7.28 27.17
C GLY A 327 -4.50 -7.38 25.79
N GLY A 328 -3.70 -7.56 24.74
CA GLY A 328 -4.19 -7.71 23.37
C GLY A 328 -5.19 -8.86 23.22
N GLN A 329 -6.30 -8.58 22.54
CA GLN A 329 -7.39 -9.54 22.37
C GLN A 329 -7.36 -10.20 21.00
N ILE A 330 -7.77 -11.46 20.96
CA ILE A 330 -7.79 -12.27 19.74
C ILE A 330 -9.21 -12.76 19.50
N SER A 331 -9.68 -12.68 18.27
CA SER A 331 -10.94 -13.28 17.84
C SER A 331 -10.78 -13.98 16.51
N VAL A 332 -11.67 -14.92 16.25
CA VAL A 332 -11.75 -15.61 14.97
C VAL A 332 -13.13 -15.36 14.38
N LEU A 333 -13.16 -14.83 13.16
CA LEU A 333 -14.37 -14.69 12.36
C LEU A 333 -14.33 -15.74 11.26
N ALA A 334 -15.15 -16.77 11.39
CA ALA A 334 -15.26 -17.83 10.42
C ALA A 334 -16.62 -17.77 9.72
N HIS A 335 -16.65 -17.97 8.39
CA HIS A 335 -17.89 -17.97 7.61
C HIS A 335 -18.03 -19.21 6.72
N SER A 336 -19.26 -19.63 6.42
CA SER A 336 -19.57 -20.79 5.57
C SER A 336 -18.85 -22.05 6.08
N LEU A 337 -18.20 -22.85 5.21
CA LEU A 337 -17.44 -24.03 5.62
C LEU A 337 -16.35 -23.71 6.66
N GLY A 338 -15.79 -22.50 6.64
CA GLY A 338 -14.81 -22.07 7.63
C GLY A 338 -15.36 -22.12 9.05
N SER A 339 -16.66 -21.84 9.24
CA SER A 339 -17.32 -21.94 10.56
C SER A 339 -17.39 -23.37 11.04
N VAL A 340 -17.67 -24.32 10.15
CA VAL A 340 -17.74 -25.76 10.47
C VAL A 340 -16.35 -26.29 10.84
N ILE A 341 -15.33 -25.98 10.02
CA ILE A 341 -13.95 -26.41 10.30
C ILE A 341 -13.48 -25.81 11.63
N MET A 342 -13.76 -24.52 11.88
CA MET A 342 -13.35 -23.86 13.13
C MET A 342 -14.06 -24.46 14.35
N HIS A 343 -15.37 -24.74 14.24
CA HIS A 343 -16.12 -25.42 15.31
C HIS A 343 -15.49 -26.78 15.66
N ASP A 344 -15.09 -27.55 14.65
CA ASP A 344 -14.49 -28.86 14.85
C ASP A 344 -13.05 -28.80 15.39
N ILE A 345 -12.33 -27.69 15.18
CA ILE A 345 -11.01 -27.45 15.78
C ILE A 345 -11.12 -27.03 17.26
N LEU A 346 -12.18 -26.30 17.62
CA LEU A 346 -12.40 -25.78 18.97
C LEU A 346 -13.05 -26.78 19.92
N ARG A 347 -13.69 -27.82 19.37
CA ARG A 347 -14.30 -28.91 20.12
C ARG A 347 -13.25 -29.95 20.49
#